data_AF-A0A821NUR9-F1
#
_entry.id   AF-A0A821NUR9-F1
#
_cell.length_a   1.000
_cell.length_b   1.000
_cell.length_c   1.000
_cell.angle_alpha   90.00
_cell.angle_beta   90.00
_cell.angle_gamma   90.00
#
_symmetry.space_group_name_H-M   'P 1'
#
loop_
_entity.id
_entity.type
_entity.pdbx_description
1 polymer ?
#
loop_
_entity_poly.entity_id
_entity_poly.type
_entity_poly.pdbx_seq_one_letter_code
_entity_poly.pdbx_strand_id
1 'polypeptide(L)'
;MMSKREKIQLAYLYFIPKPHNVGTPLRPIVSSMNMPTTGISKFLDKLIRPIFDKHTRSTTFIDGVDLIHRLEAYTTNGHLIPKTYLCSLDITDLYTVLPQEESLDILIEFLLQYDYQKVQNIPIDIIRKLALIVIK
;
A
#
# COMPACT_ATOMS: atom_id res chain seq x y z
N MET A 1 25.80 -21.38 13.48
CA MET A 1 24.34 -21.48 13.68
C MET A 1 23.69 -21.53 12.30
N MET A 2 23.31 -22.72 11.81
CA MET A 2 22.71 -22.85 10.48
C MET A 2 21.32 -22.22 10.48
N SER A 3 21.14 -21.17 9.68
CA SER A 3 19.84 -20.54 9.43
C SER A 3 18.85 -21.61 8.95
N LYS A 4 17.72 -21.72 9.66
CA LYS A 4 16.61 -22.61 9.30
C LYS A 4 16.10 -22.15 7.93
N ARG A 5 16.35 -22.93 6.86
CA ARG A 5 15.86 -22.58 5.52
C ARG A 5 14.34 -22.44 5.58
N GLU A 6 13.82 -21.23 5.36
CA GLU A 6 12.39 -21.00 5.25
C GLU A 6 11.86 -21.83 4.08
N LYS A 7 10.87 -22.69 4.36
CA LYS A 7 10.27 -23.55 3.35
C LYS A 7 9.40 -22.68 2.44
N ILE A 8 9.77 -22.60 1.17
CA ILE A 8 8.97 -21.91 0.15
C ILE A 8 7.60 -22.61 0.04
N GLN A 9 6.54 -21.82 0.04
CA GLN A 9 5.17 -22.31 -0.09
C GLN A 9 4.46 -21.62 -1.27
N LEU A 10 3.62 -22.37 -1.97
CA LEU A 10 2.71 -21.80 -2.96
C LEU A 10 1.60 -21.01 -2.26
N ALA A 11 1.13 -19.96 -2.93
CA ALA A 11 -0.01 -19.20 -2.43
C ALA A 11 -1.28 -20.08 -2.41
N TYR A 12 -2.14 -19.86 -1.43
CA TYR A 12 -3.43 -20.54 -1.35
C TYR A 12 -4.57 -19.54 -1.18
N LEU A 13 -5.70 -19.85 -1.81
CA LEU A 13 -6.92 -19.05 -1.75
C LEU A 13 -7.82 -19.59 -0.63
N TYR A 14 -8.33 -18.71 0.21
CA TYR A 14 -9.37 -19.01 1.19
C TYR A 14 -10.37 -17.86 1.27
N PHE A 15 -11.49 -18.08 1.94
CA PHE A 15 -12.60 -17.13 1.99
C PHE A 15 -12.94 -16.76 3.43
N ILE A 16 -13.12 -15.46 3.69
CA ILE A 16 -13.54 -14.94 4.99
C ILE A 16 -14.95 -14.36 4.88
N PRO A 17 -15.92 -14.78 5.71
CA PRO A 17 -17.27 -14.21 5.68
C PRO A 17 -17.27 -12.74 6.11
N LYS A 18 -18.12 -11.92 5.47
CA LYS A 18 -18.44 -10.54 5.88
C LYS A 18 -19.80 -10.54 6.62
N PRO A 19 -19.86 -10.80 7.93
CA PRO A 19 -21.12 -10.96 8.66
C PRO A 19 -21.95 -9.67 8.79
N HIS A 20 -21.34 -8.52 8.53
CA HIS A 20 -22.01 -7.21 8.55
C HIS A 20 -22.76 -6.88 7.26
N ASN A 21 -22.64 -7.70 6.21
CA ASN A 21 -23.31 -7.50 4.92
C ASN A 21 -24.45 -8.50 4.73
N VAL A 22 -25.55 -8.06 4.11
CA VAL A 22 -26.71 -8.91 3.81
C VAL A 22 -26.28 -10.11 2.96
N GLY A 23 -26.72 -11.32 3.35
CA GLY A 23 -26.35 -12.57 2.69
C GLY A 23 -24.96 -13.10 3.02
N THR A 24 -24.23 -12.45 3.94
CA THR A 24 -22.90 -12.86 4.42
C THR A 24 -21.93 -13.20 3.27
N PRO A 25 -21.68 -12.26 2.33
CA PRO A 25 -20.79 -12.50 1.22
C PRO A 25 -19.38 -12.87 1.69
N LEU A 26 -18.70 -13.69 0.90
CA LEU A 26 -17.34 -14.15 1.18
C LEU A 26 -16.31 -13.19 0.57
N ARG A 27 -15.28 -12.85 1.33
CA ARG A 27 -14.09 -12.13 0.87
C ARG A 27 -13.02 -13.15 0.46
N PRO A 28 -12.65 -13.27 -0.82
CA PRO A 28 -11.50 -14.08 -1.21
C PRO A 28 -10.21 -13.45 -0.66
N ILE A 29 -9.32 -14.28 -0.12
CA ILE A 29 -7.99 -13.88 0.35
C ILE A 29 -6.96 -14.85 -0.22
N VAL A 30 -5.93 -14.31 -0.86
CA VAL A 30 -4.76 -15.05 -1.28
C VAL A 30 -3.70 -14.95 -0.19
N SER A 31 -3.46 -16.04 0.54
CA SER A 31 -2.34 -16.12 1.47
C SER A 31 -1.08 -16.39 0.68
N SER A 32 -0.14 -15.43 0.72
CA SER A 32 1.15 -15.53 0.03
C SER A 32 2.33 -15.53 1.01
N MET A 33 2.12 -16.03 2.23
CA MET A 33 3.20 -16.19 3.20
C MET A 33 4.28 -17.11 2.65
N ASN A 34 5.55 -16.68 2.71
CA ASN A 34 6.72 -17.44 2.28
C ASN A 34 6.71 -17.86 0.81
N MET A 35 6.09 -17.07 -0.08
CA MET A 35 6.19 -17.32 -1.52
C MET A 35 7.52 -16.79 -2.10
N PRO A 36 7.97 -17.27 -3.27
CA PRO A 36 9.24 -16.85 -3.88
C PRO A 36 9.40 -15.34 -4.03
N THR A 37 8.30 -14.60 -4.22
CA THR A 37 8.30 -13.15 -4.42
C THR A 37 8.21 -12.35 -3.11
N THR A 38 8.10 -13.00 -1.94
CA THR A 38 8.03 -12.33 -0.62
C THR A 38 9.29 -11.50 -0.36
N GLY A 39 10.46 -12.03 -0.73
CA GLY A 39 11.74 -11.32 -0.57
C GLY A 39 11.79 -10.05 -1.42
N ILE A 40 11.33 -10.14 -2.67
CA ILE A 40 11.28 -9.00 -3.60
C ILE A 40 10.29 -7.95 -3.10
N SER A 41 9.11 -8.37 -2.64
CA SER A 41 8.10 -7.47 -2.06
C SER A 41 8.64 -6.71 -0.85
N LYS A 42 9.27 -7.39 0.12
CA LYS A 42 9.91 -6.76 1.28
C LYS A 42 11.05 -5.81 0.89
N PHE A 43 11.80 -6.16 -0.15
CA PHE A 43 12.87 -5.31 -0.64
C PHE A 43 12.34 -4.02 -1.28
N LEU A 44 11.33 -4.14 -2.16
CA LEU A 44 10.66 -2.99 -2.77
C LEU A 44 10.02 -2.09 -1.72
N ASP A 45 9.34 -2.65 -0.72
CA ASP A 45 8.75 -1.88 0.38
C ASP A 45 9.82 -1.05 1.11
N LYS A 46 10.95 -1.68 1.50
CA LYS A 46 12.06 -0.96 2.14
C LYS A 46 12.65 0.16 1.28
N LEU A 47 12.65 0.01 -0.05
CA LEU A 47 13.17 1.01 -0.97
C LEU A 47 12.21 2.18 -1.15
N ILE A 48 10.92 1.88 -1.38
CA ILE A 48 9.92 2.83 -1.85
C ILE A 48 9.21 3.51 -0.67
N ARG A 49 8.94 2.78 0.42
CA ARG A 49 8.15 3.28 1.56
C ARG A 49 8.68 4.60 2.14
N PRO A 50 10.00 4.80 2.36
CA PRO A 50 10.50 6.07 2.88
C PRO A 50 10.27 7.24 1.92
N ILE A 51 10.28 6.99 0.60
CA ILE A 51 10.02 8.00 -0.43
C ILE A 51 8.53 8.36 -0.42
N PHE A 52 7.67 7.34 -0.42
CA PHE A 52 6.22 7.52 -0.32
C PHE A 52 5.88 8.35 0.92
N ASP A 53 6.30 7.90 2.10
CA ASP A 53 5.99 8.58 3.36
C ASP A 53 6.50 10.03 3.35
N LYS A 54 7.71 10.30 2.83
CA LYS A 54 8.26 11.66 2.74
C LYS A 54 7.37 12.59 1.91
N HIS A 55 6.83 12.11 0.80
CA HIS A 55 6.12 12.95 -0.17
C HIS A 55 4.60 12.97 0.02
N THR A 56 4.01 11.96 0.65
CA THR A 56 2.55 11.88 0.87
C THR A 56 2.14 12.20 2.30
N ARG A 57 3.09 12.40 3.23
CA ARG A 57 2.77 12.65 4.65
C ARG A 57 1.70 13.71 4.85
N SER A 58 1.68 14.78 4.07
CA SER A 58 0.70 15.87 4.22
C SER A 58 -0.74 15.45 3.90
N THR A 59 -0.94 14.43 3.05
CA THR A 59 -2.25 13.97 2.58
C THR A 59 -2.67 12.60 3.10
N THR A 60 -1.73 11.80 3.62
CA THR A 60 -2.01 10.45 4.15
C THR A 60 -1.86 10.37 5.66
N PHE A 61 -2.81 9.69 6.29
CA PHE A 61 -2.75 9.26 7.69
C PHE A 61 -2.08 7.89 7.80
N ILE A 62 -1.25 7.71 8.82
CA ILE A 62 -0.54 6.44 9.06
C ILE A 62 -1.45 5.43 9.76
N ASP A 63 -2.18 5.89 10.77
CA ASP A 63 -3.09 5.11 11.58
C ASP A 63 -4.15 6.00 12.25
N GLY A 64 -4.99 5.40 13.10
CA GLY A 64 -6.03 6.13 13.83
C GLY A 64 -5.49 7.12 14.86
N VAL A 65 -4.31 6.87 15.44
CA VAL A 65 -3.70 7.78 16.43
C VAL A 65 -3.18 9.03 15.74
N ASP A 66 -2.51 8.86 14.60
CA ASP A 66 -2.07 9.95 13.73
C ASP A 66 -3.24 10.80 13.22
N LEU A 67 -4.36 10.16 12.86
CA LEU A 67 -5.58 10.87 12.48
C LEU A 67 -6.10 11.76 13.62
N ILE A 68 -6.21 11.22 14.84
CA ILE A 68 -6.69 11.98 16.01
C ILE A 68 -5.80 13.18 16.27
N HIS A 69 -4.48 13.00 16.36
CA HIS A 69 -3.55 14.11 16.60
C HIS A 69 -3.64 15.19 15.51
N ARG A 70 -3.85 14.82 14.25
CA ARG A 70 -4.02 15.77 13.15
C ARG A 70 -5.34 16.51 13.22
N LEU A 71 -6.41 15.86 13.62
CA LEU A 71 -7.72 16.51 13.83
C LEU A 71 -7.67 17.48 15.01
N GLU A 72 -6.97 17.13 16.09
CA GLU A 72 -6.73 18.03 17.23
C GLU A 72 -5.92 19.26 16.81
N ALA A 73 -4.85 19.09 16.04
CA ALA A 73 -4.07 20.19 15.49
C ALA A 73 -4.91 21.06 14.54
N TYR A 74 -5.71 20.43 13.66
CA TYR A 74 -6.62 21.13 12.75
C TYR A 74 -7.66 21.96 13.50
N THR A 75 -8.15 21.44 14.63
CA THR A 75 -9.07 22.15 15.54
C THR A 75 -8.37 23.29 16.28
N THR A 76 -7.19 23.04 16.84
CA THR A 76 -6.39 24.03 17.58
C THR A 76 -5.96 25.21 16.71
N ASN A 77 -5.69 24.95 15.43
CA ASN A 77 -5.39 25.98 14.44
C ASN A 77 -6.63 26.74 13.94
N GLY A 78 -7.82 26.43 14.47
CA GLY A 78 -9.07 27.12 14.13
C GLY A 78 -9.65 26.75 12.77
N HIS A 79 -9.19 25.67 12.14
CA HIS A 79 -9.69 25.25 10.82
C HIS A 79 -11.00 24.44 10.90
N LEU A 80 -11.30 23.83 12.05
CA LEU A 80 -12.57 23.16 12.30
C LEU A 80 -13.59 24.17 12.86
N ILE A 81 -14.40 24.74 11.97
CA ILE A 81 -15.43 25.73 12.30
C ILE A 81 -16.83 25.14 12.06
N PRO A 82 -17.92 25.76 12.57
CA PRO A 82 -19.28 25.25 12.38
C PRO A 82 -19.72 25.09 10.91
N LYS A 83 -19.02 25.73 9.97
CA LYS A 83 -19.27 25.63 8.51
C LYS A 83 -18.35 24.63 7.80
N THR A 84 -17.48 23.91 8.53
CA THR A 84 -16.60 22.90 7.97
C THR A 84 -17.40 21.66 7.64
N TYR A 85 -17.38 21.24 6.38
CA TYR A 85 -17.99 19.98 5.94
C TYR A 85 -16.96 18.86 5.98
N LEU A 86 -17.37 17.71 6.51
CA LEU A 86 -16.60 16.48 6.47
C LEU A 86 -17.23 15.55 5.45
N CYS A 87 -16.42 15.04 4.53
CA CYS A 87 -16.86 14.09 3.49
C CYS A 87 -16.08 12.79 3.66
N SER A 88 -16.79 11.66 3.64
CA SER A 88 -16.19 10.33 3.60
C SER A 88 -16.44 9.72 2.22
N LEU A 89 -15.36 9.27 1.58
CA LEU A 89 -15.42 8.46 0.37
C LEU A 89 -14.84 7.08 0.68
N ASP A 90 -15.50 6.03 0.22
CA ASP A 90 -15.04 4.65 0.36
C ASP A 90 -14.85 4.02 -1.02
N ILE A 91 -13.71 3.37 -1.24
CA ILE A 91 -13.39 2.69 -2.50
C ILE A 91 -13.71 1.21 -2.32
N THR A 92 -14.71 0.73 -3.05
CA THR A 92 -15.10 -0.69 -3.05
C THR A 92 -14.11 -1.52 -3.87
N ASP A 93 -13.73 -2.69 -3.34
CA ASP A 93 -13.00 -3.72 -4.08
C ASP A 93 -11.66 -3.26 -4.71
N LEU A 94 -10.98 -2.32 -4.03
CA LEU A 94 -9.72 -1.70 -4.46
C LEU A 94 -8.71 -2.69 -5.07
N TYR A 95 -8.44 -3.81 -4.37
CA TYR A 95 -7.43 -4.78 -4.79
C TYR A 95 -7.80 -5.56 -6.06
N THR A 96 -9.08 -5.77 -6.32
CA THR A 96 -9.52 -6.56 -7.49
C THR A 96 -9.75 -5.70 -8.73
N VAL A 97 -9.84 -4.37 -8.57
CA VAL A 97 -10.15 -3.44 -9.66
C VAL A 97 -8.92 -2.70 -10.16
N LEU A 98 -7.81 -2.68 -9.41
CA LEU A 98 -6.57 -2.01 -9.80
C LEU A 98 -5.95 -2.65 -11.07
N PRO A 99 -5.90 -1.92 -12.20
CA PRO A 99 -5.23 -2.40 -13.40
C PRO A 99 -3.71 -2.48 -13.20
N GLN A 100 -3.10 -3.59 -13.58
CA GLN A 100 -1.72 -3.90 -13.18
C GLN A 100 -0.69 -3.01 -13.87
N GLU A 101 -0.78 -2.83 -15.19
CA GLU A 101 0.17 -2.01 -15.94
C GLU A 101 0.06 -0.54 -15.53
N GLU A 102 -1.16 -0.04 -15.37
CA GLU A 102 -1.42 1.31 -14.91
C GLU A 102 -0.88 1.54 -13.49
N SER A 103 -0.98 0.53 -12.61
CA SER A 103 -0.39 0.60 -11.26
C SER A 103 1.14 0.69 -11.30
N LEU A 104 1.79 -0.02 -12.23
CA LEU A 104 3.23 0.06 -12.43
C LEU A 104 3.65 1.42 -13.00
N ASP A 105 2.86 1.96 -13.92
CA ASP A 105 3.13 3.25 -14.53
C ASP A 105 2.96 4.38 -13.51
N ILE A 106 1.90 4.35 -12.67
CA ILE A 106 1.71 5.27 -11.55
C ILE A 106 2.91 5.25 -10.59
N LEU A 107 3.46 4.07 -10.27
CA LEU A 107 4.66 3.98 -9.44
C LEU A 107 5.86 4.71 -10.06
N ILE A 108 6.06 4.56 -11.37
CA ILE A 108 7.18 5.18 -12.08
C ILE A 108 6.96 6.68 -12.24
N GLU A 109 5.75 7.11 -12.57
CA GLU A 109 5.36 8.51 -12.60
C GLU A 109 5.57 9.18 -11.24
N PHE A 110 5.17 8.52 -10.15
CA PHE A 110 5.40 9.01 -8.78
C PHE A 110 6.89 9.22 -8.51
N LEU A 111 7.75 8.26 -8.87
CA LEU A 111 9.20 8.40 -8.67
C LEU A 111 9.80 9.52 -9.52
N LEU A 112 9.39 9.61 -10.80
CA LEU A 112 9.84 10.65 -11.72
C LEU A 112 9.38 12.05 -11.30
N GLN A 113 8.16 12.19 -10.79
CA GLN A 113 7.60 13.46 -10.29
C GLN A 113 8.47 14.08 -9.18
N TYR A 114 9.17 13.25 -8.40
CA TYR A 114 10.07 13.69 -7.33
C TYR A 114 11.55 13.51 -7.70
N ASP A 115 11.88 13.55 -8.99
CA ASP A 115 13.24 13.53 -9.56
C ASP A 115 14.06 12.26 -9.26
N TYR A 116 13.40 11.14 -8.95
CA TYR A 116 14.08 9.86 -8.79
C TYR A 116 14.29 9.17 -10.15
N GLN A 117 15.52 9.24 -10.66
CA GLN A 117 15.98 8.38 -11.77
C GLN A 117 16.50 7.02 -11.28
N LYS A 118 16.86 6.94 -9.99
CA LYS A 118 17.30 5.73 -9.30
C LYS A 118 16.98 5.81 -7.80
N VAL A 119 16.72 4.67 -7.16
CA VAL A 119 16.54 4.56 -5.71
C VAL A 119 17.62 3.65 -5.15
N GLN A 120 18.45 4.18 -4.24
CA GLN A 120 19.61 3.45 -3.67
C GLN A 120 20.49 2.77 -4.75
N ASN A 121 20.79 3.51 -5.82
CA ASN A 121 21.54 3.05 -7.00
C ASN A 121 20.83 2.02 -7.91
N ILE A 122 19.55 1.75 -7.68
CA ILE A 122 18.75 0.88 -8.54
C ILE A 122 17.97 1.76 -9.52
N PRO A 123 18.18 1.62 -10.84
CA PRO A 123 17.42 2.35 -11.85
C PRO A 123 15.91 2.07 -11.74
N ILE A 124 15.08 3.07 -12.03
CA ILE A 124 13.62 2.95 -11.93
C ILE A 124 13.02 1.89 -12.86
N ASP A 125 13.62 1.62 -14.02
CA ASP A 125 13.15 0.56 -14.92
C ASP A 125 13.32 -0.84 -14.29
N ILE A 126 14.37 -1.02 -13.48
CA ILE A 126 14.58 -2.25 -12.69
C ILE A 126 13.55 -2.32 -11.56
N ILE A 127 13.24 -1.20 -10.91
CA ILE A 127 12.17 -1.13 -9.90
C ILE A 127 10.82 -1.55 -10.52
N ARG A 128 10.49 -1.04 -11.72
CA ARG A 128 9.28 -1.44 -12.47
C ARG A 128 9.25 -2.95 -12.71
N LYS A 129 10.36 -3.52 -13.21
CA LYS A 129 10.48 -4.97 -13.49
C LYS A 129 10.34 -5.82 -12.22
N LEU A 130 10.93 -5.38 -11.10
CA LEU A 130 10.79 -6.05 -9.82
C LEU A 130 9.34 -5.97 -9.29
N ALA A 131 8.69 -4.82 -9.44
CA ALA A 131 7.29 -4.62 -9.05
C ALA A 131 6.35 -5.49 -9.89
N LEU A 132 6.60 -5.61 -11.19
CA LEU A 132 5.85 -6.51 -12.11
C LEU A 132 5.90 -7.97 -11.65
N ILE A 133 7.00 -8.43 -11.05
CA ILE A 133 7.11 -9.81 -10.54
C ILE A 133 6.25 -10.01 -9.28
N VAL A 134 5.99 -8.93 -8.53
CA VAL A 134 5.29 -8.98 -7.24
C VAL A 134 3.79 -8.77 -7.40
N ILE A 135 3.38 -7.83 -8.26
CA ILE A 135 1.99 -7.53 -8.57
C ILE A 135 1.43 -8.67 -9.43
N LYS A 136 0.26 -9.20 -9.06
CA LYS A 136 -0.36 -10.39 -9.65
C LYS A 136 -1.85 -10.18 -9.88
#